data_AF-M5R9Y0-F1
#
_entry.id   AF-M5R9Y0-F1
#
_cell.length_a   1.000
_cell.length_b   1.000
_cell.length_c   1.000
_cell.angle_alpha   90.00
_cell.angle_beta   90.00
_cell.angle_gamma   90.00
#
_symmetry.space_group_name_H-M   'P 1'
#
loop_
_entity.id
_entity.type
_entity.pdbx_description
1 polymer ?
#
loop_
_entity_poly.entity_id
_entity_poly.type
_entity_poly.pdbx_seq_one_letter_code
_entity_poly.pdbx_strand_id
1 'polypeptide(L)' 'MLTGDAQPTAKAVAEKRGIDEFYAGVSPQEKHDFVRRLNDKGKGKGKGKGKGKV' A
#
# COMPACT_ATOMS: atom_id res chain seq x y z
N MET A 1 -0.83 6.42 2.88
CA MET A 1 -2.32 6.34 2.91
C MET A 1 -2.85 6.20 1.48
N LEU A 2 -3.93 5.44 1.29
CA LEU A 2 -4.54 5.19 -0.03
C LEU A 2 -6.06 5.43 0.08
N THR A 3 -6.61 6.45 -0.58
CA THR A 3 -8.04 6.80 -0.47
C THR A 3 -8.69 7.10 -1.82
N GLY A 4 -10.01 6.95 -1.87
CA GLY A 4 -10.83 7.37 -3.02
C GLY A 4 -11.27 8.84 -2.93
N ASP A 5 -11.00 9.52 -1.82
CA ASP A 5 -11.36 10.94 -1.66
C ASP A 5 -10.61 11.84 -2.64
N ALA A 6 -11.19 13.01 -2.94
CA ALA A 6 -10.51 14.04 -3.70
C ALA A 6 -9.22 14.53 -2.99
N GLN A 7 -8.30 15.07 -3.78
CA GLN A 7 -6.98 15.51 -3.32
C GLN A 7 -7.04 16.43 -2.07
N PRO A 8 -7.92 17.45 -1.99
CA PRO A 8 -7.95 18.36 -0.83
C PRO A 8 -8.28 17.63 0.48
N THR A 9 -9.28 16.74 0.44
CA THR A 9 -9.70 15.95 1.62
C THR A 9 -8.62 14.98 2.05
N ALA A 10 -8.02 14.25 1.10
CA ALA A 10 -6.95 13.31 1.38
C ALA A 10 -5.72 14.01 2.00
N LYS A 11 -5.37 15.19 1.49
CA LYS A 11 -4.28 16.02 2.01
C LYS A 11 -4.54 16.47 3.45
N ALA A 12 -5.72 17.02 3.73
CA ALA A 12 -6.08 17.49 5.08
C ALA A 12 -6.01 16.35 6.12
N VAL A 13 -6.44 15.14 5.75
CA VAL A 13 -6.34 13.97 6.62
C VAL A 13 -4.88 13.52 6.79
N ALA A 14 -4.09 13.49 5.71
CA ALA A 14 -2.68 13.12 5.76
C ALA A 14 -1.87 14.02 6.68
N GLU A 15 -2.03 15.35 6.54
CA GLU A 15 -1.37 16.37 7.36
C GLU A 15 -1.76 16.23 8.83
N LYS A 16 -3.06 16.12 9.13
CA LYS A 16 -3.56 15.95 10.52
C LYS A 16 -3.03 14.68 11.19
N ARG A 17 -2.70 13.66 10.41
CA ARG A 17 -2.22 12.36 10.92
C ARG A 17 -0.71 12.17 10.81
N GLY A 18 0.03 13.14 10.27
CA GLY A 18 1.46 13.01 10.05
C GLY A 18 1.81 11.86 9.09
N ILE A 19 1.02 11.70 8.03
CA ILE A 19 1.27 10.67 7.00
C ILE A 19 2.03 11.30 5.85
N ASP A 20 3.29 10.90 5.67
CA ASP A 20 4.20 11.49 4.68
C ASP A 20 3.80 11.20 3.23
N GLU A 21 3.31 9.97 2.96
CA GLU A 21 2.90 9.55 1.62
C GLU A 21 1.41 9.24 1.57
N PHE A 22 0.69 9.91 0.67
CA PHE A 22 -0.71 9.60 0.38
C PHE A 22 -1.03 9.66 -1.12
N TYR A 23 -2.00 8.85 -1.54
CA TYR A 23 -2.58 8.90 -2.87
C TYR A 23 -4.09 9.07 -2.77
N ALA A 24 -4.61 10.03 -3.54
CA ALA A 24 -6.01 10.45 -3.56
C ALA A 24 -6.68 10.04 -4.88
N GLY A 25 -8.01 10.03 -4.93
CA GLY A 25 -8.78 9.72 -6.13
C GLY A 25 -8.59 8.29 -6.64
N VAL A 26 -8.11 7.37 -5.80
CA VAL A 26 -7.75 6.02 -6.22
C VAL A 26 -9.00 5.18 -6.43
N SER A 27 -9.18 4.65 -7.64
CA SER A 27 -10.28 3.75 -7.98
C SER A 27 -10.15 2.39 -7.27
N PRO A 28 -11.25 1.61 -7.16
CA PRO A 28 -11.17 0.25 -6.60
C PRO A 28 -10.13 -0.63 -7.29
N GLN A 29 -10.02 -0.55 -8.62
CA GLN A 29 -9.06 -1.33 -9.40
C GLN A 29 -7.61 -0.96 -9.06
N GLU A 30 -7.31 0.34 -9.00
CA GLU A 30 -5.97 0.82 -8.64
C GLU A 30 -5.60 0.44 -7.19
N LYS A 31 -6.58 0.43 -6.27
CA LYS A 31 -6.35 -0.07 -4.91
C LYS A 31 -5.93 -1.54 -4.90
N HIS A 32 -6.58 -2.38 -5.70
CA HIS A 32 -6.21 -3.79 -5.82
C HIS A 32 -4.80 -3.98 -6.38
N ASP A 33 -4.45 -3.23 -7.42
CA ASP A 33 -3.13 -3.32 -8.04
C ASP A 33 -2.02 -2.81 -7.12
N PHE A 34 -2.28 -1.76 -6.35
CA PHE A 34 -1.36 -1.26 -5.32
C PHE A 34 -1.08 -2.32 -4.24
N VAL A 35 -2.12 -2.97 -3.72
CA VAL A 35 -1.98 -4.03 -2.71
C VAL A 35 -1.21 -5.24 -3.27
N ARG A 36 -1.48 -5.66 -4.51
CA ARG A 36 -0.72 -6.73 -5.16
C ARG A 36 0.77 -6.41 -5.26
N ARG A 37 1.11 -5.21 -5.75
CA ARG A 37 2.50 -4.74 -5.87
C ARG A 37 3.22 -4.71 -4.52
N LEU A 38 2.54 -4.26 -3.46
CA LEU A 38 3.12 -4.28 -2.10
C LEU A 38 3.34 -5.70 -1.59
N ASN A 39 2.37 -6.60 -1.79
CA ASN A 39 2.50 -8.00 -1.40
C ASN A 39 3.65 -8.68 -2.13
N ASP A 40 3.83 -8.41 -3.43
CA ASP A 40 4.92 -9.01 -4.22
C ASP A 40 6.29 -8.42 -3.85
N LYS A 41 6.38 -7.11 -3.60
CA LYS A 41 7.58 -6.49 -3.00
C LYS A 41 7.91 -7.06 -1.62
N GLY A 42 6.90 -7.39 -0.82
CA GLY A 42 7.05 -8.01 0.50
C GLY A 42 7.45 -9.49 0.45
N LYS A 43 6.97 -10.24 -0.55
CA LYS A 43 7.33 -11.66 -0.77
C LYS A 43 8.82 -11.85 -1.09
N GLY A 44 9.48 -10.85 -1.65
CA GLY A 44 10.94 -10.84 -1.83
C GLY A 44 11.74 -10.75 -0.52
N LYS A 45 11.12 -10.36 0.60
CA LYS A 45 11.79 -10.20 1.91
C LYS A 45 11.32 -11.18 2.98
N GLY A 46 10.51 -12.18 2.64
CA GLY A 46 9.94 -13.09 3.64
C GLY A 46 9.59 -14.47 3.11
N LYS A 47 10.60 -15.32 2.90
CA LYS A 47 10.64 -16.74 3.30
C LYS A 47 11.92 -17.42 2.78
N GLY A 48 13.04 -17.14 3.43
CA GLY A 48 14.00 -18.21 3.70
C GLY A 48 13.36 -19.16 4.72
N LYS A 49 12.60 -20.15 4.25
CA LYS A 49 12.34 -21.35 5.04
C LYS A 49 13.11 -22.49 4.38
N GLY A 50 14.32 -22.73 4.89
CA GLY A 50 14.89 -24.06 4.80
C GLY A 50 13.87 -25.06 5.33
N LYS A 51 13.45 -25.97 4.47
CA LYS A 51 12.87 -27.24 4.89
C LYS A 51 13.68 -28.31 4.19
N GLY A 52 14.24 -29.18 5.03
CA GLY A 52 15.29 -30.11 4.69
C GLY A 52 14.92 -31.06 3.57
N LYS A 53 15.99 -31.50 2.90
CA LYS A 53 16.04 -32.77 2.20
C LYS A 53 15.49 -33.85 3.14
N VAL A 54 14.46 -34.55 2.69
CA VAL A 54 14.22 -35.95 3.01
C VAL A 54 14.28 -36.71 1.69
#